data_AF-A0A431V1K0-F1
#
_entry.id   AF-A0A431V1K0-F1
#
_cell.length_a   1.000
_cell.length_b   1.000
_cell.length_c   1.000
_cell.angle_alpha   90.00
_cell.angle_beta   90.00
_cell.angle_gamma   90.00
#
_symmetry.space_group_name_H-M   'P 1'
#
loop_
_entity.id
_entity.type
_entity.pdbx_description
1 polymer ?
#
loop_
_entity_poly.entity_id
_entity_poly.type
_entity_poly.pdbx_seq_one_letter_code
_entity_poly.pdbx_strand_id
1 'polypeptide(L)'
;MSTPSIPSATRFLMARIQDLVLDLNLAGRHQAWLYIHGGDRLSYRLVTMPRGCTHTDPEAVGMDAWLSRLWDQDYMQRMGWSWQIAQQTVHADLLNMAERLERLIEEGKPS
;
A
#
# COMPACT_ATOMS: atom_id res chain seq x y z
N MET A 1 26.15 4.59 -11.13
CA MET A 1 24.97 4.95 -10.33
C MET A 1 24.49 3.71 -9.62
N SER A 2 24.30 3.74 -8.30
CA SER A 2 23.70 2.62 -7.56
C SER A 2 22.22 2.50 -7.95
N THR A 3 21.75 1.27 -8.14
CA THR A 3 20.32 1.02 -8.35
C THR A 3 19.54 1.48 -7.12
N PRO A 4 18.46 2.28 -7.28
CA PRO A 4 17.61 2.66 -6.15
C PRO A 4 17.12 1.40 -5.43
N SER A 5 17.23 1.39 -4.10
CA SER A 5 16.79 0.27 -3.28
C SER A 5 15.75 0.70 -2.27
N ILE A 6 14.63 -0.02 -2.24
CA ILE A 6 13.63 0.10 -1.19
C ILE A 6 14.28 -0.36 0.15
N PRO A 7 14.22 0.45 1.22
CA PRO A 7 14.75 0.07 2.54
C PRO A 7 14.15 -1.24 3.05
N SER A 8 14.93 -2.04 3.79
CA SER A 8 14.48 -3.35 4.27
C SER A 8 13.22 -3.29 5.13
N ALA A 9 13.10 -2.30 6.02
CA ALA A 9 11.90 -2.10 6.83
C ALA A 9 10.63 -1.89 5.97
N THR A 10 10.75 -1.11 4.91
CA THR A 10 9.67 -0.89 3.93
C THR A 10 9.32 -2.18 3.20
N ARG A 11 10.32 -2.99 2.80
CA ARG A 11 10.08 -4.30 2.16
C ARG A 11 9.36 -5.27 3.08
N PHE A 12 9.71 -5.31 4.37
CA PHE A 12 9.02 -6.17 5.35
C PHE A 12 7.55 -5.79 5.49
N LEU A 13 7.22 -4.49 5.54
CA LEU A 13 5.82 -4.04 5.55
C LEU A 13 5.08 -4.40 4.26
N MET A 14 5.72 -4.21 3.10
CA MET A 14 5.14 -4.61 1.81
C MET A 14 4.81 -6.11 1.78
N ALA A 15 5.72 -6.97 2.25
CA ALA A 15 5.49 -8.41 2.37
C ALA A 15 4.33 -8.73 3.32
N ARG A 16 4.28 -8.09 4.50
CA ARG A 16 3.16 -8.25 5.43
C ARG A 16 1.81 -7.87 4.80
N ILE A 17 1.76 -6.81 4.00
CA ILE A 17 0.55 -6.40 3.26
C ILE A 17 0.16 -7.47 2.24
N GLN A 18 1.11 -8.12 1.56
CA GLN A 18 0.82 -9.22 0.63
C GLN A 18 0.15 -10.39 1.36
N ASP A 19 0.69 -10.79 2.51
CA ASP A 19 0.11 -11.86 3.33
C ASP A 19 -1.30 -11.50 3.79
N LEU A 20 -1.51 -10.27 4.25
CA LEU A 20 -2.82 -9.78 4.68
C LEU A 20 -3.86 -9.73 3.55
N VAL A 21 -3.44 -9.41 2.32
CA VAL A 21 -4.33 -9.47 1.14
C VAL A 21 -4.80 -10.90 0.90
N LEU A 22 -3.89 -11.89 1.04
CA LEU A 22 -4.26 -13.31 0.93
C LEU A 22 -5.26 -13.69 2.03
N ASP A 23 -4.96 -13.35 3.29
CA ASP A 23 -5.84 -13.64 4.44
C ASP A 23 -7.24 -13.05 4.25
N LEU A 24 -7.34 -11.79 3.79
CA LEU A 24 -8.61 -11.12 3.55
C LEU A 24 -9.42 -11.80 2.44
N ASN A 25 -8.76 -12.16 1.34
CA ASN A 25 -9.41 -12.86 0.22
C ASN A 25 -9.90 -14.26 0.65
N LEU A 26 -9.18 -14.95 1.52
CA LEU A 26 -9.58 -16.25 2.07
C LEU A 26 -10.76 -16.13 3.05
N ALA A 27 -10.84 -15.04 3.82
CA ALA A 27 -12.00 -14.77 4.70
C ALA A 27 -13.31 -14.58 3.91
N GLY A 28 -13.23 -14.14 2.65
CA GLY A 28 -14.31 -14.27 1.67
C GLY A 28 -15.50 -13.31 1.82
N ARG A 29 -15.45 -12.32 2.74
CA ARG A 29 -16.44 -11.22 2.84
C ARG A 29 -16.03 -9.99 2.02
N HIS A 30 -14.74 -9.74 1.94
CA HIS A 30 -14.13 -8.70 1.13
C HIS A 30 -13.16 -9.34 0.14
N GLN A 31 -12.71 -8.54 -0.82
CA GLN A 31 -11.66 -8.89 -1.74
C GLN A 31 -10.67 -7.73 -1.87
N ALA A 32 -9.42 -8.07 -2.07
CA ALA A 32 -8.33 -7.13 -2.20
C ALA A 32 -7.38 -7.49 -3.34
N TRP A 33 -6.89 -6.45 -3.99
CA TRP A 33 -5.85 -6.53 -5.02
C TRP A 33 -4.72 -5.58 -4.69
N LEU A 34 -3.55 -6.02 -5.09
CA LEU A 34 -2.32 -5.30 -4.89
C LEU A 34 -1.62 -5.11 -6.22
N TYR A 35 -1.21 -3.88 -6.51
CA TYR A 35 -0.57 -3.50 -7.76
C TYR A 35 0.72 -2.76 -7.49
N ILE A 36 1.70 -3.00 -8.36
CA ILE A 36 2.82 -2.07 -8.55
C ILE A 36 2.54 -1.35 -9.85
N HIS A 37 2.29 -0.04 -9.75
CA HIS A 37 2.09 0.80 -10.93
C HIS A 37 3.37 1.60 -11.19
N GLY A 38 3.91 1.43 -12.40
CA GLY A 38 5.07 2.17 -12.90
C GLY A 38 4.65 3.05 -14.08
N GLY A 39 4.75 4.36 -13.89
CA GLY A 39 4.65 5.37 -14.94
C GLY A 39 5.67 6.46 -14.62
N ASP A 40 5.23 7.72 -14.56
CA ASP A 40 6.05 8.83 -14.03
C ASP A 40 6.45 8.64 -12.56
N ARG A 41 5.77 7.73 -11.84
CA ARG A 41 6.00 7.41 -10.43
C ARG A 41 5.85 5.90 -10.21
N LEU A 42 6.58 5.37 -9.23
CA LEU A 42 6.38 4.00 -8.75
C LEU A 42 5.48 4.03 -7.50
N SER A 43 4.28 3.45 -7.60
CA SER A 43 3.32 3.34 -6.49
C SER A 43 3.03 1.89 -6.15
N TYR A 44 2.92 1.62 -4.84
CA TYR A 44 2.37 0.39 -4.30
C TYR A 44 0.91 0.66 -3.96
N ARG A 45 -0.01 0.04 -4.70
CA ARG A 45 -1.44 0.34 -4.60
C ARG A 45 -2.20 -0.86 -4.05
N LEU A 46 -2.97 -0.62 -3.00
CA LEU A 46 -3.96 -1.54 -2.46
C LEU A 46 -5.35 -1.10 -2.92
N VAL A 47 -6.16 -2.03 -3.41
CA VAL A 47 -7.59 -1.82 -3.61
C VAL A 47 -8.35 -2.86 -2.80
N THR A 48 -9.34 -2.42 -2.02
CA THR A 48 -10.22 -3.30 -1.25
C THR A 48 -11.68 -2.98 -1.58
N MET A 49 -12.55 -3.99 -1.60
CA MET A 49 -13.99 -3.81 -1.80
C MET A 49 -14.75 -5.01 -1.22
N PRO A 50 -16.07 -4.88 -0.95
CA PRO A 50 -16.91 -6.03 -0.61
C PRO A 50 -16.88 -7.10 -1.71
N ARG A 51 -17.11 -8.36 -1.34
CA ARG A 51 -17.21 -9.45 -2.32
C ARG A 51 -18.38 -9.22 -3.25
N GLY A 52 -18.14 -9.39 -4.56
CA GLY A 52 -19.13 -9.17 -5.61
C GLY A 52 -19.12 -7.77 -6.22
N CYS A 53 -18.43 -6.82 -5.59
CA CYS A 53 -18.14 -5.51 -6.19
C CYS A 53 -17.02 -5.60 -7.24
N THR A 54 -16.87 -4.53 -8.00
CA THR A 54 -15.88 -4.28 -9.05
C THR A 54 -15.11 -3.00 -8.75
N HIS A 55 -14.03 -2.76 -9.49
CA HIS A 55 -13.16 -1.59 -9.32
C HIS A 55 -13.83 -0.23 -9.60
N THR A 56 -14.99 -0.24 -10.26
CA THR A 56 -15.76 0.97 -10.58
C THR A 56 -16.86 1.27 -9.58
N ASP A 57 -17.12 0.35 -8.66
CA ASP A 57 -18.16 0.54 -7.66
C ASP A 57 -17.72 1.53 -6.59
N PRO A 58 -18.63 2.34 -6.02
CA PRO A 58 -18.30 3.36 -5.04
C PRO A 58 -17.74 2.79 -3.73
N GLU A 59 -17.99 1.51 -3.44
CA GLU A 59 -17.45 0.79 -2.29
C GLU A 59 -15.98 0.37 -2.48
N ALA A 60 -15.44 0.48 -3.70
CA ALA A 60 -14.03 0.20 -3.96
C ALA A 60 -13.15 1.32 -3.41
N VAL A 61 -12.32 0.99 -2.43
CA VAL A 61 -11.38 1.92 -1.81
C VAL A 61 -9.98 1.61 -2.28
N GLY A 62 -9.35 2.59 -2.94
CA GLY A 62 -7.95 2.56 -3.34
C GLY A 62 -7.05 3.33 -2.37
N MET A 63 -5.89 2.78 -2.05
CA MET A 63 -4.84 3.41 -1.26
C MET A 63 -3.51 3.28 -1.99
N ASP A 64 -2.69 4.32 -1.97
CA ASP A 64 -1.42 4.38 -2.69
C ASP A 64 -0.27 4.77 -1.75
N ALA A 65 0.84 4.02 -1.80
CA ALA A 65 2.11 4.37 -1.18
C ALA A 65 3.12 4.70 -2.29
N TRP A 66 3.50 5.97 -2.40
CA TRP A 66 4.36 6.46 -3.48
C TRP A 66 5.83 6.13 -3.21
N LEU A 67 6.24 4.91 -3.57
CA LEU A 67 7.58 4.39 -3.34
C LEU A 67 8.67 5.26 -3.96
N SER A 68 8.42 5.89 -5.11
CA SER A 68 9.42 6.71 -5.79
C SER A 68 9.90 7.91 -4.97
N ARG A 69 9.15 8.34 -3.94
CA ARG A 69 9.59 9.35 -2.97
C ARG A 69 10.90 8.97 -2.26
N LEU A 70 11.25 7.68 -2.22
CA LEU A 70 12.48 7.19 -1.58
C LEU A 70 13.76 7.47 -2.38
N TRP A 71 13.64 7.84 -3.67
CA TRP A 71 14.80 8.14 -4.54
C TRP A 71 14.59 9.32 -5.50
N ASP A 72 13.38 9.87 -5.62
CA ASP A 72 13.08 11.05 -6.43
C ASP A 72 13.55 12.34 -5.72
N GLN A 73 14.80 12.72 -6.00
CA GLN A 73 15.44 13.89 -5.40
C GLN A 73 14.76 15.19 -5.83
N ASP A 74 14.32 15.30 -7.08
CA ASP A 74 13.67 16.51 -7.61
C ASP A 74 12.32 16.76 -6.94
N TYR A 75 11.56 15.69 -6.70
CA TYR A 75 10.33 15.78 -5.91
C TYR A 75 10.62 16.20 -4.46
N MET A 76 11.58 15.56 -3.79
CA MET A 76 11.94 15.91 -2.41
C MET A 76 12.38 17.38 -2.30
N GLN A 77 13.19 17.88 -3.24
CA GLN A 77 13.61 19.28 -3.29
C GLN A 77 12.42 20.23 -3.48
N ARG A 78 11.53 19.94 -4.44
CA ARG A 78 10.32 20.76 -4.67
C ARG A 78 9.38 20.83 -3.47
N MET A 79 9.27 19.73 -2.72
CA MET A 79 8.43 19.66 -1.53
C MET A 79 9.12 20.19 -0.26
N GLY A 80 10.41 20.51 -0.31
CA GLY A 80 11.20 20.86 0.88
C GLY A 80 11.34 19.70 1.86
N TRP A 81 11.29 18.45 1.37
CA TRP A 81 11.34 17.26 2.21
C TRP A 81 12.76 16.76 2.38
N SER A 82 13.08 16.35 3.61
CA SER A 82 14.25 15.52 3.86
C SER A 82 13.96 14.07 3.47
N TRP A 83 15.02 13.29 3.27
CA TRP A 83 14.88 11.85 3.03
C TRP A 83 14.18 11.14 4.19
N GLN A 84 14.41 11.57 5.44
CA GLN A 84 13.72 11.03 6.61
C GLN A 84 12.20 11.26 6.54
N ILE A 85 11.77 12.45 6.11
CA ILE A 85 10.35 12.75 5.91
C ILE A 85 9.78 11.83 4.82
N ALA A 86 10.46 11.70 3.68
CA ALA A 86 10.01 10.84 2.59
C ALA A 86 9.86 9.37 3.06
N GLN A 87 10.81 8.86 3.85
CA GLN A 87 10.70 7.54 4.46
C GLN A 87 9.52 7.40 5.40
N GLN A 88 9.34 8.35 6.33
CA GLN A 88 8.23 8.33 7.28
C GLN A 88 6.88 8.38 6.58
N THR A 89 6.74 9.18 5.52
CA THR A 89 5.51 9.24 4.72
C THR A 89 5.23 7.90 4.05
N VAL A 90 6.19 7.30 3.34
CA VAL A 90 5.99 6.00 2.69
C VAL A 90 5.69 4.90 3.72
N HIS A 91 6.36 4.94 4.87
CA HIS A 91 6.12 4.00 5.95
C HIS A 91 4.68 4.14 6.52
N ALA A 92 4.23 5.37 6.76
CA ALA A 92 2.87 5.64 7.23
C ALA A 92 1.81 5.21 6.20
N ASP A 93 2.04 5.46 4.91
CA ASP A 93 1.14 5.02 3.83
C ASP A 93 0.98 3.49 3.84
N LEU A 94 2.08 2.75 4.02
CA LEU A 94 2.05 1.28 4.11
C LEU A 94 1.41 0.77 5.41
N LEU A 95 1.66 1.41 6.57
CA LEU A 95 1.00 1.05 7.82
C LEU A 95 -0.52 1.21 7.71
N ASN A 96 -0.99 2.32 7.14
CA ASN A 96 -2.42 2.56 6.93
C ASN A 96 -3.07 1.46 6.06
N MET A 97 -2.34 0.92 5.08
CA MET A 97 -2.82 -0.22 4.28
C MET A 97 -2.93 -1.49 5.11
N ALA A 98 -1.90 -1.80 5.91
CA ALA A 98 -1.90 -2.97 6.78
C ALA A 98 -3.04 -2.91 7.81
N GLU A 99 -3.20 -1.78 8.49
CA GLU A 99 -4.26 -1.54 9.48
C GLU A 99 -5.66 -1.67 8.86
N ARG A 100 -5.84 -1.20 7.62
CA ARG A 100 -7.10 -1.38 6.89
C ARG A 100 -7.40 -2.85 6.66
N LEU A 101 -6.42 -3.62 6.19
CA LEU A 101 -6.61 -5.05 5.92
C LEU A 101 -6.92 -5.82 7.20
N GLU A 102 -6.18 -5.56 8.29
CA GLU A 102 -6.38 -6.21 9.59
C GLU A 102 -7.81 -5.98 10.10
N ARG A 103 -8.30 -4.74 10.02
CA ARG A 103 -9.69 -4.41 10.38
C ARG A 103 -10.72 -5.18 9.56
N LEU A 104 -10.57 -5.22 8.24
CA LEU A 104 -11.51 -5.91 7.35
C LEU A 104 -11.50 -7.44 7.57
N ILE A 105 -10.35 -8.01 7.95
CA ILE A 105 -10.22 -9.42 8.33
C ILE A 105 -10.97 -9.67 9.64
N GLU A 106 -10.80 -8.80 10.64
CA GLU A 106 -11.47 -8.92 11.95
C GLU A 106 -12.98 -8.82 11.83
N GLU A 107 -13.50 -7.85 11.07
CA GLU A 107 -14.93 -7.72 10.73
C GLU A 107 -15.46 -8.96 9.98
N GLY A 108 -14.58 -9.72 9.33
CA GLY A 108 -14.88 -10.94 8.60
C GLY A 108 -15.09 -12.18 9.46
N LYS A 109 -14.64 -12.19 10.73
CA LYS A 109 -14.69 -13.37 11.58
C LYS A 109 -16.15 -13.71 11.98
N PRO A 110 -16.55 -15.00 11.99
CA PRO A 110 -17.83 -15.40 12.56
C PRO A 110 -17.82 -15.14 14.08
N SER A 111 -18.88 -14.52 14.57
CA SER A 111 -19.17 -14.29 15.99
C SER A 111 -19.41 -15.59 16.75
#